data_AF-A0A212JRK0-F1
#
_entry.id   AF-A0A212JRK0-F1
#
_cell.length_a   1.000
_cell.length_b   1.000
_cell.length_c   1.000
_cell.angle_alpha   90.00
_cell.angle_beta   90.00
_cell.angle_gamma   90.00
#
_symmetry.space_group_name_H-M   'P 1'
#
loop_
_entity.id
_entity.type
_entity.pdbx_description
1 polymer ?
#
loop_
_entity_poly.entity_id
_entity_poly.type
_entity_poly.pdbx_seq_one_letter_code
_entity_poly.pdbx_strand_id
1 'polypeptide(L)'
;MNRKTLKRIVVMLVTLTILYGCSSDDDSHVTTEKPVEPLTVSGAMDWYNETVGRLEKQKSTTDNSKDISYKPSGKLAELFADEQWYAVESPLDFGDRNLMIMTPEVSNYADTNGDDNVKQVLKLVVLRNKETGETFSFIMAVVPELDYMLRKGDELDKATYLSPNSDLDGYVFFYTLDGELINGWLYKGGKVTGGINFSGEGPRTKILRAMYMEVRVCGYYEVECGGGGIKADCYSYIQVIYVDDGIGNPSSGGGVNNNGNPPSGGGRPGSGLPIKPLPIDDYEGAERIPETRTDCGENSTQNANAAENAMNSPDVMTSLNALREYAKNDENEWGMRIDFVDGKPKAYALHEGGTGSVPINFFEDTAYDLHSHPNETREGYHNYTGFSMGDIHGALQIGGEASFYNYKGSIVVAYDGSEYLLAINDRVKIQKFWGNDATKELFKPGKSAYFEDSKMDADYRKIRKQLEDNVFSRDNAHDYAMSYLLDKYNTGLKISKKEKGESSFKELKTEKNSIKSDYKPTKCP
;
A
#
# COMPACT_ATOMS: atom_id res chain seq x y z
N MET A 1 -11.12 -52.57 -73.12
CA MET A 1 -12.25 -51.73 -72.67
C MET A 1 -12.61 -50.74 -73.77
N ASN A 2 -13.87 -50.69 -74.24
CA ASN A 2 -14.27 -49.88 -75.40
C ASN A 2 -14.18 -48.37 -75.07
N ARG A 3 -13.74 -47.54 -76.02
CA ARG A 3 -13.54 -46.09 -75.86
C ARG A 3 -14.82 -45.36 -75.39
N LYS A 4 -16.00 -45.89 -75.72
CA LYS A 4 -17.30 -45.43 -75.21
C LYS A 4 -17.52 -45.76 -73.73
N THR A 5 -17.02 -46.90 -73.26
CA THR A 5 -17.08 -47.32 -71.85
C THR A 5 -16.09 -46.52 -71.01
N LEU A 6 -14.89 -46.24 -71.52
CA LEU A 6 -13.90 -45.41 -70.85
C LEU A 6 -14.39 -43.95 -70.68
N LYS A 7 -15.03 -43.37 -71.71
CA LYS A 7 -15.64 -42.03 -71.58
C LYS A 7 -16.77 -41.98 -70.56
N ARG A 8 -17.59 -43.04 -70.44
CA ARG A 8 -18.65 -43.11 -69.43
C ARG A 8 -18.10 -43.24 -68.02
N ILE A 9 -17.01 -43.99 -67.84
CA ILE A 9 -16.31 -44.14 -66.56
C ILE A 9 -15.64 -42.84 -66.15
N VAL A 10 -14.99 -42.14 -67.09
CA VAL A 10 -14.35 -40.83 -66.81
C VAL A 10 -15.40 -39.78 -66.48
N VAL A 11 -16.54 -39.73 -67.18
CA VAL A 11 -17.64 -38.82 -66.84
C VAL A 11 -18.23 -39.15 -65.47
N MET A 12 -18.42 -40.44 -65.13
CA MET A 12 -18.85 -40.85 -63.79
C MET A 12 -17.88 -40.43 -62.69
N LEU A 13 -16.56 -40.60 -62.92
CA LEU A 13 -15.52 -40.22 -61.96
C LEU A 13 -15.45 -38.70 -61.78
N VAL A 14 -15.60 -37.92 -62.85
CA VAL A 14 -15.64 -36.45 -62.78
C VAL A 14 -16.91 -35.96 -62.08
N THR A 15 -18.06 -36.59 -62.31
CA THR A 15 -19.29 -36.27 -61.56
C THR A 15 -19.21 -36.69 -60.09
N LEU A 16 -18.52 -37.78 -59.76
CA LEU A 16 -18.27 -38.16 -58.36
C LEU A 16 -17.35 -37.16 -57.66
N THR A 17 -16.32 -36.64 -58.33
CA THR A 17 -15.44 -35.61 -57.74
C THR A 17 -16.13 -34.25 -57.57
N ILE A 18 -17.10 -33.91 -58.41
CA ILE A 18 -17.90 -32.68 -58.25
C ILE A 18 -18.94 -32.84 -57.12
N LEU A 19 -19.48 -34.05 -56.93
CA LEU A 19 -20.37 -34.36 -55.79
C LEU A 19 -19.61 -34.52 -54.46
N TYR A 20 -18.33 -34.89 -54.48
CA TYR A 20 -17.45 -34.86 -53.30
C TYR A 20 -16.86 -33.45 -53.03
N GLY A 21 -16.88 -32.55 -54.01
CA GLY A 21 -16.37 -31.17 -53.90
C GLY A 21 -17.42 -30.13 -53.47
N CYS A 22 -18.67 -30.54 -53.28
CA CYS A 22 -19.77 -29.72 -52.78
C CYS A 22 -20.46 -30.38 -51.57
N SER A 23 -19.67 -30.82 -50.59
CA SER A 23 -20.04 -30.60 -49.19
C SER A 23 -19.05 -29.57 -48.67
N SER A 24 -19.32 -28.29 -48.95
CA SER A 24 -18.79 -27.22 -48.11
C SER A 24 -19.18 -27.54 -46.68
N ASP A 25 -18.18 -27.53 -45.81
CA ASP A 25 -18.28 -27.78 -44.38
C ASP A 25 -19.40 -26.94 -43.75
N ASP A 26 -20.61 -27.51 -43.69
CA ASP A 26 -21.56 -27.18 -42.64
C ASP A 26 -21.07 -27.94 -41.42
N ASP A 27 -20.11 -27.33 -40.72
CA ASP A 27 -19.74 -27.64 -39.33
C ASP A 27 -20.95 -27.34 -38.44
N SER A 28 -22.01 -28.14 -38.60
CA SER A 28 -22.88 -28.47 -37.48
C SER A 28 -22.11 -29.46 -36.62
N HIS A 29 -21.10 -28.94 -35.92
CA HIS A 29 -20.66 -29.51 -34.66
C HIS A 29 -21.89 -29.50 -33.74
N VAL A 30 -22.75 -30.52 -33.86
CA VAL A 30 -23.41 -31.07 -32.69
C VAL A 30 -22.29 -31.77 -31.93
N THR A 31 -21.50 -30.98 -31.23
CA THR A 31 -20.70 -31.46 -30.11
C THR A 31 -21.68 -32.16 -29.19
N THR A 32 -21.68 -33.49 -29.22
CA THR A 32 -22.09 -34.24 -28.04
C THR A 32 -21.04 -33.87 -26.99
N GLU A 33 -21.32 -32.81 -26.23
CA GLU A 33 -20.49 -32.40 -25.10
C GLU A 33 -20.32 -33.63 -24.21
N LYS A 34 -19.10 -34.16 -24.17
CA LYS A 34 -18.77 -35.20 -23.19
C LYS A 34 -19.06 -34.59 -21.82
N PRO A 35 -19.77 -35.29 -20.92
CA PRO A 35 -20.01 -34.78 -19.58
C PRO A 35 -18.67 -34.43 -18.95
N VAL A 36 -18.56 -33.21 -18.43
CA VAL A 36 -17.37 -32.77 -17.71
C VAL A 36 -17.15 -33.72 -16.54
N GLU A 37 -15.95 -34.30 -16.46
CA GLU A 37 -15.60 -35.18 -15.35
C GLU A 37 -15.56 -34.39 -14.03
N PRO A 38 -16.31 -34.82 -13.00
CA PRO A 38 -16.32 -34.15 -11.71
C PRO A 38 -14.91 -34.01 -11.13
N LEU A 39 -14.63 -32.86 -10.53
CA LEU A 39 -13.38 -32.68 -9.80
C LEU A 39 -13.39 -33.54 -8.54
N THR A 40 -12.27 -34.21 -8.27
CA THR A 40 -12.03 -34.94 -7.02
C THR A 40 -10.82 -34.33 -6.32
N VAL A 41 -10.65 -34.59 -5.02
CA VAL A 41 -9.46 -34.16 -4.27
C VAL A 41 -8.18 -34.70 -4.91
N SER A 42 -8.14 -35.99 -5.28
CA SER A 42 -6.99 -36.58 -5.97
C SER A 42 -6.72 -35.89 -7.30
N GLY A 43 -7.76 -35.73 -8.14
CA GLY A 43 -7.61 -35.10 -9.45
C GLY A 43 -7.16 -33.64 -9.38
N ALA A 44 -7.57 -32.90 -8.36
CA ALA A 44 -7.09 -31.54 -8.11
C ALA A 44 -5.61 -31.49 -7.71
N MET A 45 -5.17 -32.42 -6.84
CA MET A 45 -3.78 -32.51 -6.40
C MET A 45 -2.85 -32.97 -7.52
N ASP A 46 -3.29 -33.95 -8.33
CA ASP A 46 -2.56 -34.41 -9.51
C ASP A 46 -2.38 -33.27 -10.51
N TRP A 47 -3.45 -32.53 -10.80
CA TRP A 47 -3.41 -31.36 -11.68
C TRP A 47 -2.47 -30.26 -11.15
N TYR A 48 -2.50 -29.97 -9.84
CA TYR A 48 -1.59 -29.01 -9.21
C TYR A 48 -0.13 -29.44 -9.39
N ASN A 49 0.18 -30.70 -9.11
CA ASN A 49 1.54 -31.23 -9.24
C ASN A 49 2.05 -31.19 -10.69
N GLU A 50 1.19 -31.48 -11.68
CA GLU A 50 1.53 -31.40 -13.10
C GLU A 50 1.77 -29.95 -13.58
N THR A 51 1.00 -29.00 -13.04
CA THR A 51 1.02 -27.60 -13.47
C THR A 51 2.14 -26.81 -12.78
N VAL A 52 2.28 -26.93 -11.46
CA VAL A 52 3.29 -26.22 -10.66
C VAL A 52 4.65 -26.89 -10.70
N GLY A 53 4.71 -28.22 -10.77
CA GLY A 53 5.97 -28.97 -10.95
C GLY A 53 6.71 -28.61 -12.24
N ARG A 54 6.07 -27.92 -13.19
CA ARG A 54 6.69 -27.32 -14.38
C ARG A 54 7.33 -25.94 -14.14
N LEU A 55 6.87 -25.17 -13.17
CA LEU A 55 7.28 -23.77 -12.93
C LEU A 55 8.63 -23.65 -12.20
N GLU A 56 9.13 -24.69 -11.53
CA GLU A 56 10.44 -24.66 -10.85
C GLU A 56 11.66 -24.51 -11.80
N LYS A 57 11.48 -24.54 -13.13
CA LYS A 57 12.59 -24.54 -14.11
C LYS A 57 13.00 -23.18 -14.66
N GLN A 58 12.45 -22.07 -14.18
CA GLN A 58 12.89 -20.75 -14.62
C GLN A 58 13.09 -19.79 -13.44
N LYS A 59 14.07 -20.11 -12.58
CA LYS A 59 14.56 -19.17 -11.56
C LYS A 59 15.31 -18.01 -12.22
N SER A 60 14.87 -16.80 -11.92
CA SER A 60 15.48 -15.53 -12.31
C SER A 60 16.86 -15.37 -11.65
N THR A 61 17.77 -14.77 -12.41
CA THR A 61 19.21 -14.61 -12.16
C THR A 61 19.54 -13.37 -11.32
N THR A 62 18.93 -13.20 -10.15
CA THR A 62 19.33 -12.15 -9.19
C THR A 62 19.31 -12.66 -7.74
N ASP A 63 20.46 -12.53 -7.10
CA ASP A 63 20.92 -13.26 -5.92
C ASP A 63 20.32 -12.79 -4.58
N ASN A 64 19.02 -12.43 -4.52
CA ASN A 64 18.38 -12.01 -3.24
C ASN A 64 16.85 -12.18 -3.10
N SER A 65 16.13 -12.77 -4.07
CA SER A 65 14.73 -13.17 -3.83
C SER A 65 14.67 -14.53 -3.13
N LYS A 66 14.48 -14.52 -1.81
CA LYS A 66 14.29 -15.75 -1.02
C LYS A 66 12.93 -16.38 -1.37
N ASP A 67 12.89 -17.29 -2.33
CA ASP A 67 11.68 -18.04 -2.70
C ASP A 67 10.99 -18.66 -1.46
N ILE A 68 9.67 -18.47 -1.33
CA ILE A 68 8.85 -19.11 -0.30
C ILE A 68 8.28 -20.40 -0.88
N SER A 69 8.78 -21.54 -0.42
CA SER A 69 8.25 -22.85 -0.82
C SER A 69 7.04 -23.22 0.05
N TYR A 70 6.00 -23.75 -0.59
CA TYR A 70 4.83 -24.29 0.08
C TYR A 70 4.28 -25.49 -0.67
N LYS A 71 3.48 -26.31 0.01
CA LYS A 71 2.78 -27.45 -0.58
C LYS A 71 1.36 -27.55 -0.03
N PRO A 72 0.34 -27.85 -0.87
CA PRO A 72 -0.99 -28.15 -0.38
C PRO A 72 -1.02 -29.51 0.33
N SER A 73 -1.87 -29.64 1.35
CA SER A 73 -2.13 -30.92 2.02
C SER A 73 -3.29 -31.66 1.37
N GLY A 74 -3.00 -32.65 0.52
CA GLY A 74 -4.03 -33.52 -0.06
C GLY A 74 -4.86 -34.30 0.97
N LYS A 75 -4.34 -34.50 2.20
CA LYS A 75 -5.05 -35.14 3.31
C LYS A 75 -6.10 -34.24 3.96
N LEU A 76 -5.81 -32.94 4.05
CA LEU A 76 -6.69 -31.93 4.65
C LEU A 76 -7.51 -31.18 3.59
N ALA A 77 -7.47 -31.65 2.35
CA ALA A 77 -8.19 -31.03 1.25
C ALA A 77 -9.65 -31.44 1.26
N GLU A 78 -10.53 -30.49 1.00
CA GLU A 78 -11.98 -30.67 1.02
C GLU A 78 -12.57 -30.29 -0.33
N LEU A 79 -13.62 -31.00 -0.74
CA LEU A 79 -14.35 -30.73 -1.97
C LEU A 79 -15.65 -30.00 -1.64
N PHE A 80 -15.81 -28.82 -2.22
CA PHE A 80 -17.03 -28.03 -2.23
C PHE A 80 -17.60 -27.97 -3.64
N ALA A 81 -18.90 -27.70 -3.75
CA ALA A 81 -19.56 -27.53 -5.04
C ALA A 81 -20.80 -26.65 -4.91
N ASP A 82 -21.06 -25.83 -5.93
CA ASP A 82 -22.31 -25.10 -6.11
C ASP A 82 -22.97 -25.49 -7.45
N GLU A 83 -23.84 -24.67 -8.03
CA GLU A 83 -24.47 -24.98 -9.32
C GLU A 83 -23.49 -24.96 -10.50
N GLN A 84 -22.42 -24.16 -10.43
CA GLN A 84 -21.54 -23.86 -11.57
C GLN A 84 -20.12 -24.45 -11.42
N TRP A 85 -19.65 -24.65 -10.19
CA TRP A 85 -18.25 -24.96 -9.89
C TRP A 85 -18.11 -26.17 -8.97
N TYR A 86 -17.04 -26.93 -9.21
CA TYR A 86 -16.38 -27.72 -8.16
C TYR A 86 -15.20 -26.91 -7.63
N ALA A 87 -14.98 -26.93 -6.32
CA ALA A 87 -13.85 -26.28 -5.67
C ALA A 87 -13.17 -27.27 -4.71
N VAL A 88 -11.90 -27.59 -4.96
CA VAL A 88 -11.07 -28.30 -3.97
C VAL A 88 -10.22 -27.26 -3.27
N GLU A 89 -10.37 -27.17 -1.95
CA GLU A 89 -9.58 -26.29 -1.10
C GLU A 89 -8.64 -27.10 -0.23
N SER A 90 -7.39 -26.66 -0.10
CA SER A 90 -6.38 -27.35 0.69
C SER A 90 -5.52 -26.37 1.45
N PRO A 91 -5.32 -26.55 2.76
CA PRO A 91 -4.42 -25.68 3.52
C PRO A 91 -2.98 -25.80 2.99
N LEU A 92 -2.27 -24.67 2.99
CA LEU A 92 -0.88 -24.61 2.60
C LEU A 92 0.04 -24.92 3.78
N ASP A 93 1.01 -25.80 3.55
CA ASP A 93 2.12 -26.10 4.45
C ASP A 93 3.39 -25.43 3.92
N PHE A 94 3.98 -24.56 4.74
CA PHE A 94 5.18 -23.79 4.44
C PHE A 94 6.45 -24.41 5.07
N GLY A 95 6.35 -25.62 5.65
CA GLY A 95 7.45 -26.30 6.32
C GLY A 95 7.89 -25.56 7.58
N ASP A 96 9.19 -25.30 7.70
CA ASP A 96 9.78 -24.58 8.85
C ASP A 96 9.62 -23.05 8.74
N ARG A 97 8.75 -22.58 7.83
CA ARG A 97 8.45 -21.17 7.63
C ARG A 97 6.98 -20.87 7.88
N ASN A 98 6.69 -19.64 8.28
CA ASN A 98 5.34 -19.08 8.33
C ASN A 98 5.27 -17.84 7.44
N LEU A 99 4.25 -17.79 6.58
CA LEU A 99 3.85 -16.59 5.83
C LEU A 99 2.62 -15.99 6.53
N MET A 100 2.70 -14.74 6.94
CA MET A 100 1.62 -14.00 7.58
C MET A 100 1.27 -12.77 6.77
N ILE A 101 -0.01 -12.61 6.44
CA ILE A 101 -0.56 -11.41 5.80
C ILE A 101 -1.47 -10.78 6.84
N MET A 102 -1.10 -9.60 7.31
CA MET A 102 -1.70 -8.99 8.49
C MET A 102 -2.18 -7.59 8.16
N THR A 103 -3.34 -7.24 8.70
CA THR A 103 -3.67 -5.82 8.84
C THR A 103 -2.65 -5.16 9.77
N PRO A 104 -2.45 -3.84 9.70
CA PRO A 104 -1.51 -3.15 10.59
C PRO A 104 -1.85 -3.37 12.07
N GLU A 105 -3.13 -3.53 12.41
CA GLU A 105 -3.59 -3.79 13.78
C GLU A 105 -3.23 -5.19 14.25
N VAL A 106 -3.39 -6.20 13.38
CA VAL A 106 -2.98 -7.58 13.66
C VAL A 106 -1.46 -7.68 13.78
N SER A 107 -0.70 -6.99 12.93
CA SER A 107 0.77 -6.98 13.02
C SER A 107 1.26 -6.37 14.34
N ASN A 108 0.75 -5.20 14.73
CA ASN A 108 1.09 -4.59 16.03
C ASN A 108 0.74 -5.51 17.21
N TYR A 109 -0.37 -6.24 17.10
CA TYR A 109 -0.75 -7.24 18.08
C TYR A 109 0.26 -8.40 18.12
N ALA A 110 0.69 -8.90 16.96
CA ALA A 110 1.71 -9.94 16.83
C ALA A 110 3.06 -9.53 17.44
N ASP A 111 3.50 -8.29 17.22
CA ASP A 111 4.75 -7.78 17.80
C ASP A 111 4.76 -7.77 19.33
N THR A 112 3.58 -7.60 19.93
CA THR A 112 3.43 -7.56 21.39
C THR A 112 3.18 -8.94 21.98
N ASN A 113 2.44 -9.80 21.27
CA ASN A 113 1.92 -11.05 21.82
C ASN A 113 2.61 -12.29 21.23
N GLY A 114 3.43 -12.13 20.19
CA GLY A 114 4.06 -13.20 19.43
C GLY A 114 3.25 -13.62 18.20
N ASP A 115 3.96 -13.94 17.12
CA ASP A 115 3.42 -14.33 15.81
C ASP A 115 2.49 -15.56 15.86
N ASP A 116 2.68 -16.47 16.82
CA ASP A 116 1.83 -17.65 17.02
C ASP A 116 0.36 -17.30 17.34
N ASN A 117 0.10 -16.07 17.79
CA ASN A 117 -1.24 -15.57 18.08
C ASN A 117 -1.94 -14.96 16.85
N VAL A 118 -1.25 -14.86 15.72
CA VAL A 118 -1.86 -14.43 14.46
C VAL A 118 -2.71 -15.57 13.90
N LYS A 119 -4.00 -15.31 13.68
CA LYS A 119 -4.91 -16.24 13.01
C LYS A 119 -5.28 -15.72 11.64
N GLN A 120 -5.03 -16.54 10.63
CA GLN A 120 -5.37 -16.31 9.23
C GLN A 120 -5.48 -17.67 8.54
N VAL A 121 -6.01 -17.69 7.32
CA VAL A 121 -6.14 -18.92 6.54
C VAL A 121 -5.49 -18.72 5.18
N LEU A 122 -4.57 -19.61 4.82
CA LEU A 122 -3.95 -19.67 3.51
C LEU A 122 -4.27 -21.04 2.89
N LYS A 123 -5.00 -21.04 1.77
CA LYS A 123 -5.45 -22.25 1.09
C LYS A 123 -5.11 -22.20 -0.39
N LEU A 124 -4.67 -23.32 -0.95
CA LEU A 124 -4.79 -23.56 -2.38
C LEU A 124 -6.26 -23.78 -2.71
N VAL A 125 -6.75 -23.14 -3.76
CA VAL A 125 -8.06 -23.41 -4.35
C VAL A 125 -7.85 -23.91 -5.78
N VAL A 126 -8.43 -25.07 -6.10
CA VAL A 126 -8.53 -25.60 -7.47
C VAL A 126 -10.00 -25.64 -7.86
N LEU A 127 -10.38 -24.81 -8.82
CA LEU A 127 -11.74 -24.73 -9.35
C LEU A 127 -11.86 -25.50 -10.65
N ARG A 128 -12.99 -26.17 -10.86
CA ARG A 128 -13.39 -26.70 -12.17
C ARG A 128 -14.80 -26.28 -12.52
N ASN A 129 -14.97 -25.69 -13.70
CA ASN A 129 -16.28 -25.33 -14.22
C ASN A 129 -17.05 -26.61 -14.61
N LYS A 130 -18.31 -26.72 -14.19
CA LYS A 130 -19.15 -27.90 -14.47
C LYS A 130 -19.64 -28.01 -15.91
N GLU A 131 -19.70 -26.89 -16.62
CA GLU A 131 -20.15 -26.80 -18.01
C GLU A 131 -18.97 -26.93 -18.97
N THR A 132 -17.91 -26.15 -18.77
CA THR A 132 -16.77 -26.09 -19.71
C THR A 132 -15.64 -27.07 -19.39
N GLY A 133 -15.56 -27.56 -18.14
CA GLY A 133 -14.44 -28.39 -17.66
C GLY A 133 -13.13 -27.64 -17.45
N GLU A 134 -13.10 -26.32 -17.67
CA GLU A 134 -11.93 -25.50 -17.43
C GLU A 134 -11.53 -25.52 -15.96
N THR A 135 -10.22 -25.68 -15.70
CA THR A 135 -9.64 -25.76 -14.36
C THR A 135 -8.79 -24.53 -14.09
N PHE A 136 -8.96 -23.94 -12.91
CA PHE A 136 -8.28 -22.73 -12.45
C PHE A 136 -7.66 -22.99 -11.08
N SER A 137 -6.59 -22.28 -10.75
CA SER A 137 -5.99 -22.36 -9.43
C SER A 137 -5.41 -21.04 -8.96
N PHE A 138 -5.44 -20.84 -7.65
CA PHE A 138 -4.94 -19.65 -6.97
C PHE A 138 -4.80 -19.94 -5.47
N ILE A 139 -4.08 -19.08 -4.76
CA ILE A 139 -4.02 -19.07 -3.31
C ILE A 139 -5.10 -18.11 -2.80
N MET A 140 -5.95 -18.59 -1.90
CA MET A 140 -6.89 -17.76 -1.15
C MET A 140 -6.31 -17.45 0.22
N ALA A 141 -6.27 -16.18 0.61
CA ALA A 141 -5.86 -15.73 1.93
C ALA A 141 -7.02 -15.05 2.64
N VAL A 142 -7.47 -15.59 3.78
CA VAL A 142 -8.45 -14.95 4.65
C VAL A 142 -7.71 -14.26 5.79
N VAL A 143 -7.76 -12.94 5.79
CA VAL A 143 -7.03 -12.07 6.70
C VAL A 143 -8.03 -11.28 7.54
N PRO A 144 -8.22 -11.62 8.83
CA PRO A 144 -9.18 -10.94 9.68
C PRO A 144 -8.71 -9.54 10.09
N GLU A 145 -9.66 -8.68 10.45
CA GLU A 145 -9.36 -7.52 11.29
C GLU A 145 -9.09 -7.96 12.74
N LEU A 146 -8.37 -7.13 13.51
CA LEU A 146 -7.92 -7.51 14.85
C LEU A 146 -9.07 -7.93 15.77
N ASP A 147 -10.17 -7.17 15.82
CA ASP A 147 -11.31 -7.50 16.67
C ASP A 147 -11.95 -8.85 16.29
N TYR A 148 -12.07 -9.14 14.99
CA TYR A 148 -12.57 -10.43 14.53
C TYR A 148 -11.60 -11.56 14.88
N MET A 149 -10.31 -11.36 14.65
CA MET A 149 -9.27 -12.34 14.96
C MET A 149 -9.30 -12.73 16.44
N LEU A 150 -9.42 -11.75 17.34
CA LEU A 150 -9.46 -11.98 18.78
C LEU A 150 -10.74 -12.68 19.25
N ARG A 151 -11.89 -12.40 18.61
CA ARG A 151 -13.18 -13.00 19.00
C ARG A 151 -13.44 -14.36 18.35
N LYS A 152 -12.97 -14.55 17.12
CA LYS A 152 -13.39 -15.63 16.21
C LYS A 152 -12.27 -16.19 15.32
N GLY A 153 -11.00 -15.94 15.65
CA GLY A 153 -9.86 -16.40 14.85
C GLY A 153 -9.85 -17.91 14.59
N ASP A 154 -10.32 -18.70 15.56
CA ASP A 154 -10.41 -20.17 15.44
C ASP A 154 -11.55 -20.64 14.49
N GLU A 155 -12.40 -19.73 14.01
CA GLU A 155 -13.50 -20.03 13.08
C GLU A 155 -13.19 -19.61 11.63
N LEU A 156 -11.99 -19.07 11.36
CA LEU A 156 -11.61 -18.58 10.04
C LEU A 156 -11.51 -19.68 8.99
N ASP A 157 -11.19 -20.91 9.40
CA ASP A 157 -11.08 -22.09 8.54
C ASP A 157 -12.40 -22.47 7.86
N LYS A 158 -13.54 -22.09 8.46
CA LYS A 158 -14.89 -22.23 7.90
C LYS A 158 -15.14 -21.36 6.68
N ALA A 159 -14.33 -20.33 6.44
CA ALA A 159 -14.42 -19.53 5.23
C ALA A 159 -13.94 -20.36 4.03
N THR A 160 -14.85 -20.56 3.07
CA THR A 160 -14.58 -21.27 1.81
C THR A 160 -14.72 -20.29 0.65
N TYR A 161 -14.16 -20.64 -0.50
CA TYR A 161 -14.26 -19.87 -1.72
C TYR A 161 -15.72 -19.74 -2.18
N LEU A 162 -16.48 -20.84 -2.17
CA LEU A 162 -17.88 -20.87 -2.60
C LEU A 162 -18.86 -20.37 -1.53
N SER A 163 -18.47 -20.41 -0.26
CA SER A 163 -19.25 -19.93 0.88
C SER A 163 -18.35 -19.17 1.86
N PRO A 164 -18.22 -17.85 1.67
CA PRO A 164 -17.51 -17.00 2.62
C PRO A 164 -18.20 -17.04 3.99
N ASN A 165 -17.44 -16.93 5.08
CA ASN A 165 -18.00 -16.95 6.43
C ASN A 165 -19.04 -15.81 6.59
N SER A 166 -20.23 -16.19 7.06
CA SER A 166 -21.44 -15.34 7.10
C SER A 166 -21.34 -14.09 7.99
N ASP A 167 -20.30 -13.98 8.81
CA ASP A 167 -20.09 -12.82 9.68
C ASP A 167 -18.67 -12.23 9.63
N LEU A 168 -17.84 -12.63 8.66
CA LEU A 168 -16.46 -12.17 8.54
C LEU A 168 -16.34 -10.64 8.54
N ASP A 169 -15.44 -10.12 9.39
CA ASP A 169 -14.88 -8.78 9.30
C ASP A 169 -13.39 -8.91 8.94
N GLY A 170 -13.02 -8.54 7.72
CA GLY A 170 -11.67 -8.77 7.22
C GLY A 170 -11.56 -8.73 5.70
N TYR A 171 -10.51 -9.36 5.20
CA TYR A 171 -10.11 -9.34 3.80
C TYR A 171 -9.99 -10.77 3.29
N VAL A 172 -10.39 -10.97 2.04
CA VAL A 172 -10.11 -12.20 1.30
C VAL A 172 -9.31 -11.82 0.07
N PHE A 173 -8.06 -12.26 0.00
CA PHE A 173 -7.17 -12.03 -1.13
C PHE A 173 -7.04 -13.28 -1.98
N PHE A 174 -6.81 -13.06 -3.27
CA PHE A 174 -6.50 -14.12 -4.21
C PHE A 174 -5.15 -13.83 -4.86
N TYR A 175 -4.23 -14.77 -4.73
CA TYR A 175 -2.90 -14.69 -5.32
C TYR A 175 -2.73 -15.77 -6.39
N THR A 176 -1.87 -15.50 -7.35
CA THR A 176 -1.33 -16.52 -8.25
C THR A 176 -0.49 -17.54 -7.46
N LEU A 177 -0.12 -18.65 -8.11
CA LEU A 177 0.72 -19.68 -7.48
C LEU A 177 2.21 -19.31 -7.39
N ASP A 178 2.60 -18.13 -7.86
CA ASP A 178 3.92 -17.52 -7.65
C ASP A 178 3.87 -16.34 -6.68
N GLY A 179 2.69 -16.04 -6.11
CA GLY A 179 2.53 -15.07 -5.02
C GLY A 179 2.18 -13.65 -5.46
N GLU A 180 1.86 -13.42 -6.73
CA GLU A 180 1.35 -12.13 -7.23
C GLU A 180 -0.12 -11.95 -6.84
N LEU A 181 -0.50 -10.76 -6.37
CA LEU A 181 -1.89 -10.48 -6.02
C LEU A 181 -2.73 -10.32 -7.29
N ILE A 182 -3.80 -11.11 -7.39
CA ILE A 182 -4.77 -11.02 -8.50
C ILE A 182 -5.81 -9.95 -8.16
N ASN A 183 -6.53 -10.15 -7.06
CA ASN A 183 -7.59 -9.27 -6.56
C ASN A 183 -8.01 -9.69 -5.13
N GLY A 184 -9.09 -9.10 -4.60
CA GLY A 184 -9.66 -9.50 -3.33
C GLY A 184 -10.97 -8.79 -2.97
N TRP A 185 -11.47 -9.07 -1.77
CA TRP A 185 -12.71 -8.53 -1.22
C TRP A 185 -12.53 -8.04 0.20
N LEU A 186 -13.17 -6.91 0.52
CA LEU A 186 -13.37 -6.44 1.88
C LEU A 186 -14.72 -6.94 2.40
N TYR A 187 -14.70 -7.59 3.55
CA TYR A 187 -15.88 -8.09 4.26
C TYR A 187 -16.17 -7.28 5.53
N LYS A 188 -17.46 -6.95 5.72
CA LYS A 188 -18.01 -6.41 6.96
C LYS A 188 -19.31 -7.14 7.30
N GLY A 189 -19.36 -7.76 8.48
CA GLY A 189 -20.47 -8.60 8.93
C GLY A 189 -20.83 -9.68 7.91
N GLY A 190 -19.82 -10.28 7.27
CA GLY A 190 -19.96 -11.32 6.24
C GLY A 190 -20.47 -10.84 4.89
N LYS A 191 -20.61 -9.53 4.69
CA LYS A 191 -20.99 -8.93 3.41
C LYS A 191 -19.79 -8.29 2.73
N VAL A 192 -19.67 -8.48 1.42
CA VAL A 192 -18.69 -7.75 0.62
C VAL A 192 -19.07 -6.27 0.59
N THR A 193 -18.20 -5.42 1.09
CA THR A 193 -18.38 -3.96 1.10
C THR A 193 -17.38 -3.22 0.21
N GLY A 194 -16.40 -3.92 -0.36
CA GLY A 194 -15.45 -3.33 -1.31
C GLY A 194 -14.69 -4.40 -2.10
N GLY A 195 -14.25 -4.03 -3.30
CA GLY A 195 -13.39 -4.86 -4.16
C GLY A 195 -11.93 -4.38 -4.10
N ILE A 196 -10.98 -5.31 -4.17
CA ILE A 196 -9.54 -5.01 -4.05
C ILE A 196 -8.87 -5.25 -5.40
N ASN A 197 -8.14 -4.26 -5.91
CA ASN A 197 -7.40 -4.33 -7.17
C ASN A 197 -5.92 -3.96 -6.97
N PHE A 198 -5.05 -4.54 -7.80
CA PHE A 198 -3.61 -4.30 -7.77
C PHE A 198 -3.14 -3.23 -8.78
N SER A 199 -3.86 -3.05 -9.90
CA SER A 199 -3.49 -2.05 -10.91
C SER A 199 -4.28 -0.74 -10.74
N GLY A 200 -3.57 0.37 -10.61
CA GLY A 200 -4.12 1.72 -10.79
C GLY A 200 -4.59 2.01 -12.23
N GLU A 201 -4.85 0.99 -13.05
CA GLU A 201 -5.26 1.06 -14.46
C GLU A 201 -6.76 0.80 -14.65
N GLY A 202 -7.57 1.00 -13.61
CA GLY A 202 -9.01 1.15 -13.75
C GLY A 202 -9.37 2.54 -14.30
N PRO A 203 -10.52 2.71 -14.98
CA PRO A 203 -10.99 4.04 -15.36
C PRO A 203 -10.98 4.96 -14.13
N ARG A 204 -10.29 6.10 -14.26
CA ARG A 204 -9.92 7.10 -13.23
C ARG A 204 -11.12 7.82 -12.57
N THR A 205 -12.25 7.15 -12.40
CA THR A 205 -13.52 7.74 -11.95
C THR A 205 -14.05 7.11 -10.66
N LYS A 206 -13.29 6.25 -9.97
CA LYS A 206 -13.69 5.66 -8.69
C LYS A 206 -12.62 5.84 -7.62
N ILE A 207 -13.07 6.24 -6.44
CA ILE A 207 -12.24 6.48 -5.26
C ILE A 207 -11.69 5.13 -4.80
N LEU A 208 -10.40 4.91 -5.02
CA LEU A 208 -9.67 3.75 -4.52
C LEU A 208 -8.98 4.12 -3.20
N ARG A 209 -9.36 3.49 -2.09
CA ARG A 209 -8.67 3.62 -0.80
C ARG A 209 -7.44 2.72 -0.80
N ALA A 210 -6.25 3.30 -0.71
CA ALA A 210 -5.04 2.53 -0.47
C ALA A 210 -5.04 1.97 0.96
N MET A 211 -4.78 0.68 1.11
CA MET A 211 -4.60 -0.02 2.38
C MET A 211 -3.23 -0.71 2.40
N TYR A 212 -2.66 -0.79 3.60
CA TYR A 212 -1.33 -1.36 3.82
C TYR A 212 -1.48 -2.65 4.61
N MET A 213 -1.02 -3.76 4.02
CA MET A 213 -0.98 -5.07 4.67
C MET A 213 0.48 -5.40 4.96
N GLU A 214 0.79 -5.82 6.18
CA GLU A 214 2.13 -6.34 6.46
C GLU A 214 2.20 -7.81 6.03
N VAL A 215 3.16 -8.11 5.17
CA VAL A 215 3.53 -9.48 4.84
C VAL A 215 4.80 -9.82 5.61
N ARG A 216 4.70 -10.78 6.51
CA ARG A 216 5.80 -11.25 7.37
C ARG A 216 6.11 -12.71 7.06
N VAL A 217 7.37 -13.01 6.82
CA VAL A 217 7.87 -14.36 6.54
C VAL A 217 8.91 -14.70 7.60
N CYS A 218 8.60 -15.68 8.44
CA CYS A 218 9.50 -16.14 9.50
C CYS A 218 10.00 -17.54 9.20
N GLY A 219 11.30 -17.79 9.39
CA GLY A 219 11.89 -19.12 9.37
C GLY A 219 12.40 -19.51 10.75
N TYR A 220 12.07 -20.72 11.19
CA TYR A 220 12.41 -21.22 12.53
C TYR A 220 13.57 -22.20 12.47
N TYR A 221 14.53 -22.08 13.39
CA TYR A 221 15.68 -22.98 13.50
C TYR A 221 16.08 -23.23 14.95
N GLU A 222 16.54 -24.44 15.23
CA GLU A 222 17.09 -24.79 16.54
C GLU A 222 18.55 -24.31 16.67
N VAL A 223 18.90 -23.78 17.83
CA VAL A 223 20.29 -23.48 18.20
C VAL A 223 20.75 -24.38 19.34
N GLU A 224 21.79 -25.17 19.09
CA GLU A 224 22.31 -26.17 20.04
C GLU A 224 23.22 -25.57 21.13
N CYS A 225 23.76 -24.36 20.95
CA CYS A 225 24.72 -23.77 21.87
C CYS A 225 24.07 -22.74 22.82
N GLY A 226 24.12 -22.99 24.13
CA GLY A 226 23.74 -22.00 25.17
C GLY A 226 22.38 -22.21 25.84
N GLY A 227 21.81 -23.41 25.80
CA GLY A 227 20.59 -23.74 26.56
C GLY A 227 19.47 -24.41 25.76
N GLY A 228 19.61 -24.54 24.44
CA GLY A 228 18.58 -25.08 23.55
C GLY A 228 17.40 -24.13 23.40
N GLY A 229 17.03 -23.79 22.17
CA GLY A 229 15.87 -22.96 21.89
C GLY A 229 15.62 -22.81 20.40
N ILE A 230 14.35 -22.61 20.03
CA ILE A 230 13.96 -22.27 18.67
C ILE A 230 14.12 -20.77 18.51
N LYS A 231 14.89 -20.33 17.51
CA LYS A 231 14.97 -18.94 17.07
C LYS A 231 14.20 -18.76 15.78
N ALA A 232 13.73 -17.53 15.56
CA ALA A 232 13.05 -17.14 14.33
C ALA A 232 13.84 -16.03 13.63
N ASP A 233 14.09 -16.19 12.34
CA ASP A 233 14.54 -15.11 11.46
C ASP A 233 13.35 -14.66 10.62
N CYS A 234 12.86 -13.45 10.85
CA CYS A 234 11.71 -12.88 10.16
C CYS A 234 12.14 -11.77 9.18
N TYR A 235 11.47 -11.72 8.04
CA TYR A 235 11.51 -10.62 7.09
C TYR A 235 10.10 -10.11 6.85
N SER A 236 9.90 -8.81 6.95
CA SER A 236 8.60 -8.15 6.70
C SER A 236 8.71 -7.16 5.55
N TYR A 237 7.63 -7.03 4.78
CA TYR A 237 7.43 -5.95 3.82
C TYR A 237 5.97 -5.51 3.81
N ILE A 238 5.71 -4.30 3.32
CA ILE A 238 4.35 -3.77 3.21
C ILE A 238 3.82 -4.03 1.80
N GLN A 239 2.69 -4.73 1.72
CA GLN A 239 1.90 -4.85 0.51
C GLN A 239 0.83 -3.74 0.47
N VAL A 240 0.87 -2.90 -0.56
CA VAL A 240 -0.15 -1.88 -0.81
C VAL A 240 -1.26 -2.49 -1.65
N ILE A 241 -2.52 -2.32 -1.22
CA ILE A 241 -3.70 -2.77 -1.95
C ILE A 241 -4.66 -1.59 -2.13
N TYR A 242 -5.44 -1.58 -3.21
CA TYR A 242 -6.41 -0.52 -3.48
C TYR A 242 -7.83 -1.06 -3.38
N VAL A 243 -8.65 -0.46 -2.52
CA VAL A 243 -10.03 -0.85 -2.27
C VAL A 243 -10.99 0.11 -2.98
N ASP A 244 -11.82 -0.40 -3.89
CA ASP A 244 -12.97 0.32 -4.45
C ASP A 244 -14.15 0.20 -3.47
N ASP A 245 -14.48 1.32 -2.81
CA ASP A 245 -15.65 1.44 -1.92
C ASP A 245 -16.97 1.54 -2.71
N GLY A 246 -16.89 1.68 -4.04
CA GLY A 246 -18.04 1.47 -4.91
C GLY A 246 -18.32 -0.02 -5.07
N ILE A 247 -19.60 -0.40 -5.08
CA ILE A 247 -20.03 -1.69 -5.63
C ILE A 247 -19.82 -1.63 -7.16
N GLY A 248 -18.56 -1.58 -7.58
CA GLY A 248 -18.17 -1.89 -8.94
C GLY A 248 -18.60 -3.31 -9.24
N ASN A 249 -19.13 -3.50 -10.44
CA ASN A 249 -19.49 -4.81 -10.94
C ASN A 249 -18.45 -5.85 -10.49
N PRO A 250 -18.86 -6.92 -9.79
CA PRO A 250 -17.94 -7.94 -9.30
C PRO A 250 -17.44 -8.73 -10.51
N SER A 251 -16.44 -8.18 -11.20
CA SER A 251 -15.94 -8.71 -12.46
C SER A 251 -14.52 -9.19 -12.26
N SER A 252 -14.37 -10.25 -11.47
CA SER A 252 -13.36 -11.33 -11.58
C SER A 252 -13.19 -12.00 -10.21
N GLY A 253 -13.40 -13.31 -10.14
CA GLY A 253 -12.77 -14.13 -9.12
C GLY A 253 -11.29 -14.31 -9.48
N GLY A 254 -10.43 -14.47 -8.48
CA GLY A 254 -9.02 -14.77 -8.72
C GLY A 254 -8.86 -16.13 -9.41
N GLY A 255 -7.86 -16.27 -10.28
CA GLY A 255 -7.46 -17.57 -10.83
C GLY A 255 -6.75 -17.48 -12.17
N VAL A 256 -5.75 -18.33 -12.37
CA VAL A 256 -5.09 -18.52 -13.68
C VAL A 256 -5.49 -19.89 -14.20
N ASN A 257 -5.95 -19.98 -15.44
CA ASN A 257 -6.03 -21.25 -16.18
C ASN A 257 -4.83 -21.36 -17.15
N ASN A 258 -4.61 -22.54 -17.70
CA ASN A 258 -3.54 -22.77 -18.70
C ASN A 258 -3.70 -21.93 -19.99
N ASN A 259 -4.81 -21.21 -20.16
CA ASN A 259 -5.18 -20.46 -21.37
C ASN A 259 -5.40 -18.95 -21.13
N GLY A 260 -5.01 -18.41 -19.97
CA GLY A 260 -4.86 -16.98 -19.73
C GLY A 260 -6.10 -16.14 -19.36
N ASN A 261 -7.27 -16.70 -19.02
CA ASN A 261 -8.42 -15.91 -18.55
C ASN A 261 -8.82 -16.27 -17.11
N PRO A 262 -9.09 -15.30 -16.21
CA PRO A 262 -9.55 -15.56 -14.84
C PRO A 262 -11.07 -15.85 -14.76
N PRO A 263 -11.54 -16.65 -13.79
CA PRO A 263 -12.95 -17.00 -13.64
C PRO A 263 -13.76 -15.83 -13.04
N SER A 264 -14.99 -15.55 -13.48
CA SER A 264 -15.84 -14.47 -12.93
C SER A 264 -16.63 -14.86 -11.66
N GLY A 265 -16.19 -15.86 -10.91
CA GLY A 265 -17.05 -16.66 -10.01
C GLY A 265 -17.00 -16.36 -8.51
N GLY A 266 -16.56 -15.19 -8.05
CA GLY A 266 -16.59 -14.87 -6.61
C GLY A 266 -18.02 -14.90 -6.06
N GLY A 267 -18.29 -15.73 -5.04
CA GLY A 267 -19.64 -16.00 -4.53
C GLY A 267 -20.43 -14.74 -4.17
N ARG A 268 -21.57 -14.52 -4.84
CA ARG A 268 -22.54 -13.48 -4.48
C ARG A 268 -23.15 -13.78 -3.10
N PRO A 269 -23.19 -12.84 -2.15
CA PRO A 269 -23.92 -13.03 -0.91
C PRO A 269 -25.42 -13.20 -1.18
N GLY A 270 -26.05 -14.12 -0.44
CA GLY A 270 -27.44 -14.55 -0.64
C GLY A 270 -28.49 -13.43 -0.73
N SER A 271 -29.49 -13.73 -1.56
CA SER A 271 -30.64 -12.90 -1.94
C SER A 271 -31.43 -12.27 -0.79
N GLY A 272 -31.71 -10.96 -0.91
CA GLY A 272 -32.69 -10.24 -0.12
C GLY A 272 -33.31 -9.06 -0.88
N LEU A 273 -34.32 -9.37 -1.71
CA LEU A 273 -35.34 -8.50 -2.34
C LEU A 273 -34.89 -7.37 -3.32
N PRO A 274 -35.67 -7.11 -4.39
CA PRO A 274 -35.40 -6.04 -5.34
C PRO A 274 -35.71 -4.68 -4.68
N ILE A 275 -34.68 -3.94 -4.31
CA ILE A 275 -34.84 -2.55 -3.91
C ILE A 275 -34.98 -1.72 -5.19
N LYS A 276 -36.20 -1.21 -5.37
CA LYS A 276 -36.59 -0.16 -6.32
C LYS A 276 -35.52 0.96 -6.35
N PRO A 277 -35.23 1.62 -7.49
CA PRO A 277 -34.30 2.73 -7.51
C PRO A 277 -34.78 3.78 -6.50
N LEU A 278 -34.00 3.99 -5.44
CA LEU A 278 -34.20 5.14 -4.57
C LEU A 278 -33.67 6.38 -5.32
N PRO A 279 -34.34 7.53 -5.18
CA PRO A 279 -33.88 8.77 -5.79
C PRO A 279 -32.46 9.10 -5.32
N ILE A 280 -31.69 9.70 -6.23
CA ILE A 280 -30.41 10.33 -5.93
C ILE A 280 -30.73 11.53 -5.02
N ASP A 281 -30.57 11.37 -3.70
CA ASP A 281 -30.49 12.46 -2.74
C ASP A 281 -29.41 12.11 -1.69
N ASP A 282 -28.38 12.97 -1.63
CA ASP A 282 -27.34 13.17 -0.61
C ASP A 282 -26.63 11.96 0.06
N TYR A 283 -25.41 11.66 -0.42
CA TYR A 283 -24.32 11.16 0.43
C TYR A 283 -23.24 12.26 0.52
N GLU A 284 -23.34 13.08 1.55
CA GLU A 284 -22.26 13.98 1.98
C GLU A 284 -21.29 13.21 2.89
N GLY A 285 -20.00 13.24 2.54
CA GLY A 285 -18.91 12.83 3.41
C GLY A 285 -17.63 13.47 2.90
N ALA A 286 -17.54 14.80 2.97
CA ALA A 286 -16.36 15.55 2.54
C ALA A 286 -15.13 15.14 3.37
N GLU A 287 -13.95 15.12 2.73
CA GLU A 287 -12.67 15.06 3.44
C GLU A 287 -12.69 16.04 4.61
N ARG A 288 -12.31 15.58 5.81
CA ARG A 288 -12.20 16.50 6.94
C ARG A 288 -11.00 17.39 6.71
N ILE A 289 -11.29 18.67 6.51
CA ILE A 289 -10.27 19.71 6.52
C ILE A 289 -10.01 20.17 7.96
N PRO A 290 -8.75 20.48 8.31
CA PRO A 290 -8.41 21.05 9.61
C PRO A 290 -9.18 22.34 9.89
N GLU A 291 -9.68 22.50 11.12
CA GLU A 291 -10.43 23.69 11.52
C GLU A 291 -9.51 24.91 11.64
N THR A 292 -9.98 26.08 11.22
CA THR A 292 -9.26 27.34 11.46
C THR A 292 -9.46 27.79 12.90
N ARG A 293 -8.39 28.21 13.56
CA ARG A 293 -8.42 28.76 14.93
C ARG A 293 -8.05 30.24 14.97
N THR A 294 -8.38 30.91 16.08
CA THR A 294 -8.16 32.37 16.25
C THR A 294 -7.05 32.73 17.23
N ASP A 295 -6.55 31.77 18.02
CA ASP A 295 -5.57 31.99 19.08
C ASP A 295 -4.12 31.71 18.63
N CYS A 296 -3.75 32.18 17.44
CA CYS A 296 -2.38 32.04 16.95
C CYS A 296 -1.43 33.00 17.68
N GLY A 297 -0.27 32.49 18.11
CA GLY A 297 0.71 33.29 18.84
C GLY A 297 1.47 34.22 17.91
N GLU A 298 1.98 35.34 18.43
CA GLU A 298 2.73 36.34 17.65
C GLU A 298 3.92 35.72 16.88
N ASN A 299 4.58 34.73 17.47
CA ASN A 299 5.71 34.04 16.83
C ASN A 299 5.32 33.29 15.54
N SER A 300 4.09 32.77 15.44
CA SER A 300 3.62 32.04 14.24
C SER A 300 3.62 32.97 13.03
N THR A 301 3.04 34.16 13.20
CA THR A 301 2.98 35.20 12.17
C THR A 301 4.36 35.76 11.85
N GLN A 302 5.22 35.96 12.87
CA GLN A 302 6.59 36.44 12.66
C GLN A 302 7.42 35.45 11.84
N ASN A 303 7.32 34.15 12.13
CA ASN A 303 8.05 33.10 11.41
C ASN A 303 7.60 33.01 9.93
N ALA A 304 6.29 33.02 9.70
CA ALA A 304 5.72 33.04 8.34
C ALA A 304 6.20 34.26 7.54
N ASN A 305 6.05 35.46 8.11
CA ASN A 305 6.48 36.70 7.47
C ASN A 305 7.99 36.72 7.20
N ALA A 306 8.82 36.22 8.12
CA ALA A 306 10.27 36.17 7.93
C ALA A 306 10.66 35.25 6.76
N ALA A 307 10.06 34.06 6.69
CA ALA A 307 10.29 33.12 5.59
C ALA A 307 9.80 33.70 4.25
N GLU A 308 8.60 34.27 4.22
CA GLU A 308 8.03 34.90 3.02
C GLU A 308 8.88 36.07 2.51
N ASN A 309 9.35 36.94 3.41
CA ASN A 309 10.23 38.04 3.05
C ASN A 309 11.57 37.54 2.48
N ALA A 310 12.11 36.44 3.02
CA ALA A 310 13.32 35.82 2.50
C ALA A 310 13.09 35.20 1.11
N MET A 311 12.02 34.44 0.94
CA MET A 311 11.65 33.76 -0.31
C MET A 311 11.30 34.74 -1.44
N ASN A 312 10.66 35.86 -1.12
CA ASN A 312 10.24 36.89 -2.08
C ASN A 312 11.34 37.92 -2.38
N SER A 313 12.53 37.78 -1.80
CA SER A 313 13.67 38.64 -2.13
C SER A 313 14.06 38.49 -3.60
N PRO A 314 14.32 39.59 -4.35
CA PRO A 314 14.74 39.51 -5.75
C PRO A 314 15.94 38.59 -5.99
N ASP A 315 16.88 38.54 -5.04
CA ASP A 315 18.10 37.72 -5.11
C ASP A 315 17.84 36.23 -4.77
N VAL A 316 16.60 35.85 -4.46
CA VAL A 316 16.19 34.48 -4.11
C VAL A 316 15.20 33.92 -5.13
N MET A 317 14.29 34.74 -5.65
CA MET A 317 13.16 34.28 -6.47
C MET A 317 13.55 33.44 -7.68
N THR A 318 14.65 33.75 -8.37
CA THR A 318 15.08 32.97 -9.55
C THR A 318 15.40 31.53 -9.16
N SER A 319 16.22 31.31 -8.13
CA SER A 319 16.58 29.98 -7.65
C SER A 319 15.38 29.24 -7.06
N LEU A 320 14.53 29.95 -6.31
CA LEU A 320 13.32 29.37 -5.72
C LEU A 320 12.32 28.91 -6.80
N ASN A 321 12.14 29.69 -7.87
CA ASN A 321 11.29 29.28 -8.99
C ASN A 321 11.85 28.06 -9.72
N ALA A 322 13.17 27.96 -9.86
CA ALA A 322 13.80 26.75 -10.39
C ALA A 322 13.53 25.55 -9.46
N LEU A 323 13.68 25.71 -8.13
CA LEU A 323 13.37 24.66 -7.15
C LEU A 323 11.91 24.17 -7.24
N ARG A 324 10.95 25.09 -7.42
CA ARG A 324 9.53 24.77 -7.65
C ARG A 324 9.29 23.99 -8.95
N GLU A 325 10.06 24.26 -9.98
CA GLU A 325 9.97 23.51 -11.24
C GLU A 325 10.63 22.13 -11.13
N TYR A 326 11.74 22.00 -10.39
CA TYR A 326 12.34 20.70 -10.09
C TYR A 326 11.41 19.80 -9.28
N ALA A 327 10.78 20.33 -8.23
CA ALA A 327 9.80 19.59 -7.44
C ALA A 327 8.69 18.94 -8.29
N LYS A 328 8.27 19.59 -9.37
CA LYS A 328 7.19 19.07 -10.24
C LYS A 328 7.66 18.07 -11.28
N ASN A 329 8.87 18.24 -11.80
CA ASN A 329 9.29 17.65 -13.06
C ASN A 329 10.51 16.74 -12.94
N ASP A 330 11.22 16.78 -11.82
CA ASP A 330 12.42 15.98 -11.57
C ASP A 330 12.09 14.84 -10.59
N GLU A 331 12.80 13.72 -10.71
CA GLU A 331 12.68 12.57 -9.81
C GLU A 331 13.66 12.68 -8.62
N ASN A 332 14.68 13.53 -8.74
CA ASN A 332 15.65 13.79 -7.68
C ASN A 332 15.22 14.98 -6.80
N GLU A 333 15.61 14.94 -5.53
CA GLU A 333 15.51 16.12 -4.68
C GLU A 333 16.58 17.15 -5.07
N TRP A 334 16.17 18.40 -5.16
CA TRP A 334 17.03 19.56 -5.33
C TRP A 334 17.03 20.39 -4.07
N GLY A 335 18.15 21.04 -3.79
CA GLY A 335 18.35 21.80 -2.56
C GLY A 335 19.04 23.13 -2.81
N MET A 336 18.74 24.12 -1.99
CA MET A 336 19.41 25.40 -1.94
C MET A 336 19.42 25.93 -0.51
N ARG A 337 20.12 27.05 -0.30
CA ARG A 337 20.01 27.79 0.96
C ARG A 337 19.84 29.28 0.73
N ILE A 338 19.28 29.94 1.72
CA ILE A 338 19.22 31.39 1.84
C ILE A 338 20.13 31.79 2.99
N ASP A 339 21.19 32.55 2.67
CA ASP A 339 22.06 33.17 3.66
C ASP A 339 21.68 34.66 3.82
N PHE A 340 21.94 35.23 4.99
CA PHE A 340 21.76 36.65 5.26
C PHE A 340 23.11 37.38 5.21
N VAL A 341 23.42 37.93 4.04
CA VAL A 341 24.65 38.71 3.81
C VAL A 341 24.30 40.19 3.82
N ASP A 342 24.98 40.98 4.65
CA ASP A 342 24.71 42.41 4.83
C ASP A 342 23.24 42.73 5.15
N GLY A 343 22.59 41.84 5.90
CA GLY A 343 21.18 41.96 6.29
C GLY A 343 20.18 41.70 5.16
N LYS A 344 20.62 41.16 4.01
CA LYS A 344 19.77 40.83 2.86
C LYS A 344 19.75 39.32 2.59
N PRO A 345 18.58 38.74 2.27
CA PRO A 345 18.48 37.34 1.87
C PRO A 345 19.10 37.14 0.49
N LYS A 346 20.01 36.17 0.38
CA LYS A 346 20.65 35.80 -0.88
C LYS A 346 20.60 34.29 -1.07
N ALA A 347 20.15 33.85 -2.24
CA ALA A 347 20.18 32.44 -2.61
C ALA A 347 21.59 32.00 -3.00
N TYR A 348 21.96 30.81 -2.57
CA TYR A 348 23.17 30.12 -3.01
C TYR A 348 22.82 28.86 -3.81
N ALA A 349 23.81 28.34 -4.54
CA ALA A 349 23.66 27.41 -5.65
C ALA A 349 22.66 26.27 -5.37
N LEU A 350 21.89 25.96 -6.40
CA LEU A 350 21.05 24.76 -6.45
C LEU A 350 21.96 23.53 -6.58
N HIS A 351 21.68 22.55 -5.74
CA HIS A 351 22.39 21.28 -5.70
C HIS A 351 21.39 20.16 -5.99
N GLU A 352 21.75 19.29 -6.93
CA GLU A 352 21.02 18.04 -7.17
C GLU A 352 21.45 17.02 -6.10
N GLY A 353 20.46 16.38 -5.48
CA GLY A 353 20.63 15.26 -4.57
C GLY A 353 20.30 13.92 -5.22
N GLY A 354 19.93 12.95 -4.38
CA GLY A 354 19.32 11.70 -4.82
C GLY A 354 17.78 11.77 -4.70
N THR A 355 17.11 10.64 -4.89
CA THR A 355 15.63 10.60 -4.92
C THR A 355 14.92 10.78 -3.59
N GLY A 356 15.64 10.85 -2.47
CA GLY A 356 15.03 11.14 -1.15
C GLY A 356 15.99 11.81 -0.16
N SER A 357 17.03 12.47 -0.68
CA SER A 357 17.90 13.33 0.13
C SER A 357 18.74 14.24 -0.75
N VAL A 358 18.89 15.49 -0.36
CA VAL A 358 19.88 16.41 -0.93
C VAL A 358 20.86 16.93 0.14
N PRO A 359 22.18 16.83 -0.08
CA PRO A 359 23.14 17.40 0.85
C PRO A 359 23.23 18.92 0.69
N ILE A 360 22.85 19.66 1.73
CA ILE A 360 22.99 21.11 1.78
C ILE A 360 24.12 21.46 2.76
N ASN A 361 25.05 22.32 2.33
CA ASN A 361 26.11 22.82 3.19
C ASN A 361 25.61 24.03 4.01
N PHE A 362 25.89 24.02 5.31
CA PHE A 362 25.46 25.06 6.24
C PHE A 362 26.63 25.93 6.69
N PHE A 363 26.38 27.23 6.80
CA PHE A 363 27.33 28.23 7.26
C PHE A 363 26.70 29.09 8.38
N GLU A 364 27.51 29.87 9.09
CA GLU A 364 27.04 30.70 10.21
C GLU A 364 26.00 31.76 9.77
N ASP A 365 26.02 32.18 8.51
CA ASP A 365 25.10 33.14 7.89
C ASP A 365 23.86 32.49 7.26
N THR A 366 23.78 31.16 7.25
CA THR A 366 22.61 30.44 6.72
C THR A 366 21.39 30.69 7.58
N ALA A 367 20.34 31.23 6.96
CA ALA A 367 19.06 31.51 7.58
C ALA A 367 18.03 30.42 7.29
N TYR A 368 17.97 29.92 6.06
CA TYR A 368 17.07 28.83 5.68
C TYR A 368 17.77 27.85 4.74
N ASP A 369 17.55 26.56 4.94
CA ASP A 369 17.69 25.56 3.87
C ASP A 369 16.35 25.35 3.20
N LEU A 370 16.41 25.02 1.91
CA LEU A 370 15.24 24.71 1.12
C LEU A 370 15.52 23.47 0.26
N HIS A 371 14.57 22.56 0.19
CA HIS A 371 14.65 21.43 -0.73
C HIS A 371 13.30 21.07 -1.35
N SER A 372 13.35 20.36 -2.46
CA SER A 372 12.16 19.91 -3.18
C SER A 372 11.78 18.49 -2.77
N HIS A 373 10.48 18.22 -2.60
CA HIS A 373 9.94 16.87 -2.54
C HIS A 373 9.32 16.51 -3.89
N PRO A 374 9.99 15.70 -4.73
CA PRO A 374 9.51 15.30 -6.04
C PRO A 374 8.34 14.31 -5.96
N ASN A 375 7.63 14.13 -7.08
CA ASN A 375 6.63 13.09 -7.21
C ASN A 375 7.30 11.74 -7.56
N GLU A 376 8.01 11.14 -6.60
CA GLU A 376 8.63 9.82 -6.74
C GLU A 376 7.57 8.71 -6.98
N THR A 377 7.64 8.04 -8.12
CA THR A 377 6.73 6.92 -8.46
C THR A 377 7.36 5.55 -8.19
N ARG A 378 8.51 5.51 -7.50
CA ARG A 378 9.23 4.26 -7.22
C ARG A 378 8.47 3.38 -6.24
N GLU A 379 8.39 2.11 -6.60
CA GLU A 379 7.77 1.06 -5.80
C GLU A 379 8.45 0.95 -4.43
N GLY A 380 7.70 1.14 -3.35
CA GLY A 380 8.20 1.04 -1.96
C GLY A 380 8.65 2.36 -1.30
N TYR A 381 8.64 3.50 -2.01
CA TYR A 381 8.90 4.81 -1.43
C TYR A 381 7.59 5.62 -1.31
N HIS A 382 7.31 6.11 -0.10
CA HIS A 382 6.07 6.83 0.23
C HIS A 382 6.31 8.34 0.25
N ASN A 383 5.97 9.09 -0.81
CA ASN A 383 6.12 10.56 -0.78
C ASN A 383 5.03 11.19 0.08
N TYR A 384 5.44 11.96 1.07
CA TYR A 384 4.61 12.99 1.68
C TYR A 384 5.04 14.32 1.08
N THR A 385 4.07 15.21 0.87
CA THR A 385 4.39 16.56 0.41
C THR A 385 5.12 17.37 1.49
N GLY A 386 4.83 17.10 2.77
CA GLY A 386 5.47 17.71 3.94
C GLY A 386 6.78 17.04 4.38
N PHE A 387 7.34 17.53 5.49
CA PHE A 387 8.64 17.14 6.04
C PHE A 387 8.75 15.65 6.41
N SER A 388 9.82 15.01 5.96
CA SER A 388 10.23 13.70 6.43
C SER A 388 10.76 13.75 7.88
N MET A 389 10.89 12.57 8.49
CA MET A 389 11.57 12.43 9.78
C MET A 389 13.04 12.89 9.73
N GLY A 390 13.70 12.72 8.57
CA GLY A 390 15.06 13.15 8.34
C GLY A 390 15.19 14.68 8.36
N ASP A 391 14.23 15.38 7.78
CA ASP A 391 14.21 16.84 7.75
C ASP A 391 14.09 17.43 9.16
N ILE A 392 13.20 16.85 9.98
CA ILE A 392 13.05 17.25 11.38
C ILE A 392 14.33 16.97 12.16
N HIS A 393 14.95 15.80 11.97
CA HIS A 393 16.22 15.48 12.61
C HIS A 393 17.30 16.51 12.22
N GLY A 394 17.45 16.82 10.93
CA GLY A 394 18.41 17.81 10.43
C GLY A 394 18.18 19.19 11.04
N ALA A 395 16.95 19.66 11.07
CA ALA A 395 16.60 20.96 11.66
C ALA A 395 16.86 21.01 13.18
N LEU A 396 16.61 19.93 13.91
CA LEU A 396 16.95 19.82 15.33
C LEU A 396 18.46 19.87 15.56
N GLN A 397 19.22 19.16 14.72
CA GLN A 397 20.67 19.14 14.77
C GLN A 397 21.23 20.55 14.56
N ILE A 398 20.88 21.20 13.45
CA ILE A 398 21.42 22.53 13.11
C ILE A 398 20.92 23.59 14.08
N GLY A 399 19.62 23.57 14.43
CA GLY A 399 19.04 24.54 15.37
C GLY A 399 19.54 24.39 16.81
N GLY A 400 19.98 23.18 17.19
CA GLY A 400 20.55 22.87 18.49
C GLY A 400 22.00 23.31 18.67
N GLU A 401 22.73 23.51 17.57
CA GLU A 401 24.11 23.97 17.58
C GLU A 401 24.20 25.50 17.79
N ALA A 402 25.10 25.94 18.68
CA ALA A 402 25.22 27.35 19.05
C ALA A 402 25.83 28.22 17.93
N SER A 403 26.65 27.64 17.04
CA SER A 403 27.29 28.34 15.92
C SER A 403 26.30 28.78 14.83
N PHE A 404 25.17 28.09 14.69
CA PHE A 404 24.17 28.38 13.66
C PHE A 404 23.03 29.26 14.22
N TYR A 405 23.38 30.39 14.84
CA TYR A 405 22.41 31.28 15.50
C TYR A 405 21.52 32.05 14.51
N ASN A 406 21.97 32.23 13.26
CA ASN A 406 21.17 32.87 12.21
C ASN A 406 20.12 31.94 11.60
N TYR A 407 20.29 30.62 11.74
CA TYR A 407 19.36 29.64 11.20
C TYR A 407 17.96 29.84 11.77
N LYS A 408 16.95 29.87 10.90
CA LYS A 408 15.55 30.14 11.24
C LYS A 408 14.66 28.95 10.96
N GLY A 409 15.07 28.03 10.08
CA GLY A 409 14.30 26.84 9.77
C GLY A 409 14.60 26.26 8.40
N SER A 410 13.86 25.21 8.05
CA SER A 410 13.90 24.55 6.74
C SER A 410 12.60 24.80 5.98
N ILE A 411 12.65 24.82 4.65
CA ILE A 411 11.48 24.99 3.78
C ILE A 411 11.43 23.87 2.74
N VAL A 412 10.31 23.17 2.65
CA VAL A 412 10.07 22.18 1.60
C VAL A 412 9.18 22.78 0.52
N VAL A 413 9.53 22.50 -0.73
CA VAL A 413 8.70 22.80 -1.92
C VAL A 413 8.25 21.50 -2.54
N ALA A 414 6.94 21.22 -2.50
CA ALA A 414 6.39 19.94 -2.95
C ALA A 414 5.91 19.97 -4.41
N TYR A 415 5.89 18.80 -5.04
CA TYR A 415 5.44 18.59 -6.43
C TYR A 415 4.00 19.06 -6.70
N ASP A 416 3.13 19.04 -5.69
CA ASP A 416 1.72 19.45 -5.82
C ASP A 416 1.56 20.98 -5.82
N GLY A 417 2.63 21.72 -5.48
CA GLY A 417 2.68 23.16 -5.37
C GLY A 417 2.44 23.70 -3.95
N SER A 418 2.32 22.83 -2.95
CA SER A 418 2.36 23.22 -1.55
C SER A 418 3.80 23.52 -1.09
N GLU A 419 3.92 24.37 -0.09
CA GLU A 419 5.20 24.70 0.54
C GLU A 419 5.08 24.57 2.06
N TYR A 420 6.12 24.08 2.71
CA TYR A 420 6.16 23.86 4.15
C TYR A 420 7.30 24.62 4.78
N LEU A 421 7.10 25.10 6.00
CA LEU A 421 8.10 25.80 6.81
C LEU A 421 8.24 25.09 8.15
N LEU A 422 9.44 24.61 8.45
CA LEU A 422 9.81 24.08 9.76
C LEU A 422 10.58 25.17 10.49
N ALA A 423 9.88 25.96 11.30
CA ALA A 423 10.42 27.14 11.96
C ALA A 423 11.04 26.84 13.33
N ILE A 424 12.17 27.48 13.62
CA ILE A 424 12.72 27.60 14.97
C ILE A 424 11.89 28.62 15.75
N ASN A 425 10.92 28.11 16.49
CA ASN A 425 10.01 28.94 17.27
C ASN A 425 10.56 29.28 18.67
N ASP A 426 11.38 28.39 19.24
CA ASP A 426 12.06 28.60 20.52
C ASP A 426 13.43 27.92 20.52
N ARG A 427 14.48 28.71 20.27
CA ARG A 427 15.86 28.21 20.18
C ARG A 427 16.37 27.63 21.50
N VAL A 428 15.96 28.19 22.64
CA VAL A 428 16.38 27.66 23.96
C VAL A 428 15.82 26.26 24.15
N LYS A 429 14.57 26.02 23.73
CA LYS A 429 13.99 24.67 23.75
C LYS A 429 14.69 23.72 22.80
N ILE A 430 15.03 24.14 21.58
CA ILE A 430 15.76 23.27 20.64
C ILE A 430 17.13 22.90 21.20
N GLN A 431 17.89 23.87 21.70
CA GLN A 431 19.21 23.62 22.31
C GLN A 431 19.10 22.68 23.52
N LYS A 432 18.09 22.89 24.38
CA LYS A 432 17.83 22.01 25.52
C LYS A 432 17.39 20.61 25.07
N PHE A 433 16.58 20.52 24.03
CA PHE A 433 16.12 19.26 23.47
C PHE A 433 17.31 18.51 22.88
N TRP A 434 18.08 19.12 21.98
CA TRP A 434 19.22 18.49 21.30
C TRP A 434 20.38 18.16 22.24
N GLY A 435 20.67 19.03 23.22
CA GLY A 435 21.76 18.86 24.17
C GLY A 435 21.51 17.85 25.28
N ASN A 436 20.35 17.20 25.32
CA ASN A 436 20.00 16.22 26.36
C ASN A 436 20.19 14.78 25.85
N ASP A 437 21.01 13.97 26.50
CA ASP A 437 21.25 12.59 26.06
C ASP A 437 19.96 11.72 26.09
N ALA A 438 19.00 12.03 26.96
CA ALA A 438 17.72 11.31 27.01
C ALA A 438 16.81 11.57 25.79
N THR A 439 17.00 12.68 25.07
CA THR A 439 16.26 12.92 23.82
C THR A 439 16.92 12.22 22.64
N LYS A 440 18.22 11.92 22.72
CA LYS A 440 18.92 11.09 21.73
C LYS A 440 18.37 9.66 21.71
N GLU A 441 17.83 9.17 22.84
CA GLU A 441 17.08 7.90 22.94
C GLU A 441 15.71 7.92 22.24
N LEU A 442 15.21 9.10 21.84
CA LEU A 442 14.02 9.23 20.97
C LEU A 442 14.36 9.03 19.49
N PHE A 443 15.60 8.71 19.15
CA PHE A 443 16.06 8.35 17.83
C PHE A 443 16.60 6.91 17.87
N LYS A 444 16.65 6.25 16.71
CA LYS A 444 17.05 4.85 16.61
C LYS A 444 18.44 4.58 17.23
N PRO A 445 18.56 3.64 18.19
CA PRO A 445 19.86 3.25 18.74
C PRO A 445 20.81 2.73 17.64
N GLY A 446 22.01 3.29 17.54
CA GLY A 446 23.00 2.90 16.53
C GLY A 446 22.79 3.46 15.11
N LYS A 447 21.70 4.20 14.87
CA LYS A 447 21.46 4.99 13.65
C LYS A 447 20.98 6.39 14.04
N SER A 448 21.92 7.27 14.36
CA SER A 448 21.69 8.62 14.91
C SER A 448 21.13 9.64 13.90
N ALA A 449 20.12 9.28 13.10
CA ALA A 449 19.61 10.17 12.04
C ALA A 449 18.10 10.09 11.78
N TYR A 450 17.38 9.15 12.38
CA TYR A 450 15.94 8.95 12.12
C TYR A 450 15.18 8.56 13.39
N PHE A 451 13.90 8.96 13.46
CA PHE A 451 12.98 8.52 14.52
C PHE A 451 12.51 7.07 14.34
N GLU A 452 12.80 6.42 13.21
CA GLU A 452 12.33 5.07 12.89
C GLU A 452 12.63 4.08 14.02
N ASP A 453 11.65 3.24 14.37
CA ASP A 453 11.72 2.27 15.47
C ASP A 453 11.96 2.90 16.86
N SER A 454 11.79 4.22 17.00
CA SER A 454 11.89 4.92 18.27
C SER A 454 10.52 5.15 18.91
N LYS A 455 10.54 5.63 20.16
CA LYS A 455 9.33 6.08 20.85
C LYS A 455 8.59 7.20 20.10
N MET A 456 9.33 8.08 19.41
CA MET A 456 8.74 9.18 18.64
C MET A 456 8.08 8.66 17.35
N ASP A 457 8.62 7.62 16.73
CA ASP A 457 7.95 6.93 15.60
C ASP A 457 6.71 6.14 16.06
N ALA A 458 6.76 5.46 17.20
CA ALA A 458 5.56 4.82 17.76
C ALA A 458 4.41 5.82 18.01
N ASP A 459 4.73 7.00 18.55
CA ASP A 459 3.76 8.08 18.74
C ASP A 459 3.28 8.69 17.41
N TYR A 460 4.18 8.84 16.43
CA TYR A 460 3.84 9.30 15.09
C TYR A 460 2.79 8.39 14.44
N ARG A 461 3.09 7.09 14.38
CA ARG A 461 2.21 6.07 13.76
C ARG A 461 0.84 6.05 14.43
N LYS A 462 0.81 6.15 15.76
CA LYS A 462 -0.44 6.20 16.52
C LYS A 462 -1.31 7.40 16.15
N ILE A 463 -0.76 8.61 16.18
CA ILE A 463 -1.52 9.84 15.95
C ILE A 463 -1.93 9.96 14.50
N ARG A 464 -1.02 9.61 13.57
CA ARG A 464 -1.35 9.61 12.16
C ARG A 464 -2.49 8.65 11.84
N LYS A 465 -2.44 7.41 12.34
CA LYS A 465 -3.56 6.45 12.18
C LYS A 465 -4.86 7.02 12.73
N GLN A 466 -4.83 7.65 13.91
CA GLN A 466 -6.02 8.30 14.47
C GLN A 466 -6.60 9.39 13.54
N LEU A 467 -5.75 10.18 12.87
CA LEU A 467 -6.19 11.21 11.94
C LEU A 467 -6.73 10.61 10.63
N GLU A 468 -6.07 9.59 10.08
CA GLU A 468 -6.55 8.86 8.90
C GLU A 468 -7.91 8.18 9.19
N ASP A 469 -8.08 7.58 10.37
CA ASP A 469 -9.34 6.99 10.84
C ASP A 469 -10.45 8.05 11.03
N ASN A 470 -10.07 9.34 11.16
CA ASN A 470 -10.97 10.49 11.21
C ASN A 470 -11.17 11.17 9.86
N VAL A 471 -10.84 10.50 8.74
CA VAL A 471 -11.11 10.96 7.37
C VAL A 471 -10.32 12.23 6.98
N PHE A 472 -9.16 12.45 7.61
CA PHE A 472 -8.16 13.39 7.10
C PHE A 472 -7.37 12.70 5.96
N SER A 473 -6.99 13.45 4.91
CA SER A 473 -6.10 12.92 3.87
C SER A 473 -4.75 12.47 4.44
N ARG A 474 -4.05 11.61 3.71
CA ARG A 474 -2.73 11.08 4.09
C ARG A 474 -1.71 12.20 4.38
N ASP A 475 -1.66 13.22 3.54
CA ASP A 475 -0.75 14.35 3.74
C ASP A 475 -1.14 15.16 4.98
N ASN A 476 -2.43 15.49 5.14
CA ASN A 476 -2.89 16.15 6.37
C ASN A 476 -2.58 15.30 7.62
N ALA A 477 -2.90 14.02 7.61
CA ALA A 477 -2.62 13.13 8.74
C ALA A 477 -1.12 13.06 9.05
N HIS A 478 -0.27 13.06 8.02
CA HIS A 478 1.19 13.15 8.18
C HIS A 478 1.62 14.48 8.80
N ASP A 479 1.24 15.60 8.18
CA ASP A 479 1.64 16.97 8.56
C ASP A 479 1.26 17.28 10.02
N TYR A 480 0.02 16.96 10.38
CA TYR A 480 -0.51 17.22 11.73
C TYR A 480 0.02 16.23 12.77
N ALA A 481 0.31 14.98 12.39
CA ALA A 481 1.02 14.07 13.28
C ALA A 481 2.45 14.57 13.56
N MET A 482 3.17 15.05 12.55
CA MET A 482 4.50 15.63 12.76
C MET A 482 4.45 16.87 13.65
N SER A 483 3.54 17.81 13.37
CA SER A 483 3.36 19.00 14.22
C SER A 483 3.05 18.63 15.67
N TYR A 484 2.20 17.61 15.87
CA TYR A 484 1.86 17.11 17.18
C TYR A 484 3.05 16.59 17.96
N LEU A 485 3.96 15.85 17.32
CA LEU A 485 5.15 15.32 17.99
C LEU A 485 6.06 16.45 18.45
N LEU A 486 6.28 17.46 17.62
CA LEU A 486 7.11 18.62 17.96
C LEU A 486 6.59 19.33 19.23
N ASP A 487 5.27 19.43 19.36
CA ASP A 487 4.61 20.00 20.53
C ASP A 487 4.65 19.08 21.76
N LYS A 488 4.33 17.79 21.58
CA LYS A 488 4.34 16.77 22.63
C LYS A 488 5.70 16.68 23.31
N TYR A 489 6.76 16.67 22.49
CA TYR A 489 8.14 16.56 22.96
C TYR A 489 8.78 17.91 23.29
N ASN A 490 8.03 19.01 23.12
CA ASN A 490 8.47 20.37 23.41
C ASN A 490 9.83 20.69 22.76
N THR A 491 9.95 20.35 21.48
CA THR A 491 11.20 20.48 20.72
C THR A 491 11.58 21.93 20.50
N GLY A 492 10.59 22.84 20.42
CA GLY A 492 10.79 24.24 20.05
C GLY A 492 10.70 24.51 18.54
N LEU A 493 10.45 23.48 17.73
CA LEU A 493 10.13 23.61 16.32
C LEU A 493 8.62 23.73 16.09
N LYS A 494 8.22 24.35 14.97
CA LYS A 494 6.83 24.47 14.51
C LYS A 494 6.74 24.25 13.02
N ILE A 495 5.67 23.58 12.57
CA ILE A 495 5.39 23.40 11.14
C ILE A 495 4.32 24.39 10.72
N SER A 496 4.56 25.05 9.59
CA SER A 496 3.56 25.83 8.88
C SER A 496 3.44 25.32 7.44
N LYS A 497 2.24 25.40 6.88
CA LYS A 497 1.96 24.99 5.50
C LYS A 497 1.38 26.16 4.72
N LYS A 498 1.77 26.29 3.46
CA LYS A 498 1.16 27.17 2.47
C LYS A 498 0.62 26.29 1.36
N GLU A 499 -0.71 26.22 1.26
CA GLU A 499 -1.35 25.43 0.21
C GLU A 499 -1.11 26.05 -1.17
N LYS A 500 -1.26 25.25 -2.22
CA LYS A 500 -1.12 25.73 -3.60
C LYS A 500 -2.03 26.93 -3.85
N GLY A 501 -1.43 28.07 -4.19
CA GLY A 501 -2.14 29.31 -4.49
C GLY A 501 -2.48 30.17 -3.27
N GLU A 502 -2.17 29.74 -2.06
CA GLU A 502 -2.22 30.61 -0.88
C GLU A 502 -1.05 31.59 -0.88
N SER A 503 -1.26 32.77 -0.28
CA SER A 503 -0.25 33.83 -0.23
C SER A 503 0.74 33.68 0.92
N SER A 504 0.39 32.92 1.97
CA SER A 504 1.15 32.90 3.22
C SER A 504 1.16 31.55 3.93
N PHE A 505 2.19 31.31 4.75
CA PHE A 505 2.28 30.12 5.59
C PHE A 505 1.34 30.19 6.80
N LYS A 506 0.68 29.07 7.08
CA LYS A 506 -0.24 28.89 8.21
C LYS A 506 0.30 27.84 9.16
N GLU A 507 0.57 28.22 10.41
CA GLU A 507 1.06 27.27 11.43
C GLU A 507 0.02 26.15 11.64
N LEU A 508 0.50 24.91 11.59
CA LEU A 508 -0.25 23.72 11.96
C LEU A 508 -0.19 23.60 13.47
N LYS A 509 -1.31 23.81 14.16
CA LYS A 509 -1.33 23.92 15.62
C LYS A 509 -1.93 22.67 16.26
N THR A 510 -1.34 22.29 17.39
CA THR A 510 -1.78 21.14 18.17
C THR A 510 -2.14 21.52 19.60
N GLU A 511 -3.06 20.75 20.20
CA GLU A 511 -3.40 20.91 21.61
C GLU A 511 -2.57 19.97 22.48
N LYS A 512 -1.88 20.54 23.46
CA LYS A 512 -0.88 19.87 24.31
C LYS A 512 -1.40 18.63 25.07
N ASN A 513 -2.71 18.45 25.21
CA ASN A 513 -3.35 17.41 26.02
C ASN A 513 -4.10 16.32 25.22
N SER A 514 -4.07 16.33 23.89
CA SER A 514 -4.87 15.42 23.06
C SER A 514 -4.39 13.95 23.05
N ILE A 515 -3.34 13.59 23.81
CA ILE A 515 -2.89 12.19 24.00
C ILE A 515 -4.01 11.29 24.56
N LYS A 516 -5.02 11.85 25.25
CA LYS A 516 -6.01 11.08 26.01
C LYS A 516 -7.32 10.73 25.29
N SER A 517 -7.73 11.45 24.25
CA SER A 517 -8.81 11.10 23.32
C SER A 517 -9.08 12.30 22.42
N ASP A 518 -9.11 12.09 21.09
CA ASP A 518 -9.59 13.04 20.07
C ASP A 518 -8.69 14.24 19.77
N TYR A 519 -7.48 14.00 19.23
CA TYR A 519 -6.71 15.09 18.62
C TYR A 519 -7.47 15.68 17.43
N LYS A 520 -7.70 16.99 17.48
CA LYS A 520 -8.34 17.76 16.41
C LYS A 520 -7.30 18.67 15.73
N PRO A 521 -6.92 18.38 14.48
CA PRO A 521 -6.10 19.26 13.65
C PRO A 521 -6.69 20.66 13.54
N THR A 522 -5.85 21.67 13.77
CA THR A 522 -6.24 23.07 13.58
C THR A 522 -5.13 23.87 12.91
N LYS A 523 -5.48 24.83 12.05
CA LYS A 523 -4.51 25.74 11.43
C LYS A 523 -4.77 27.19 11.78
N CYS A 524 -3.70 27.98 11.75
CA CYS A 524 -3.81 29.43 11.81
C CYS A 524 -4.51 30.02 10.58
N PRO A 525 -5.12 31.22 10.69
CA PRO A 525 -5.88 31.85 9.62
C PRO A 525 -5.09 32.04 8.33
#